data_AF-A0AA43LED0-F1
#
_entry.id   AF-A0AA43LED0-F1
#
_cell.length_a   1.000
_cell.length_b   1.000
_cell.length_c   1.000
_cell.angle_alpha   90.00
_cell.angle_beta   90.00
_cell.angle_gamma   90.00
#
_symmetry.space_group_name_H-M   'P 1'
#
loop_
_entity.id
_entity.type
_entity.pdbx_description
1 polymer ?
#
loop_
_entity_poly.entity_id
_entity_poly.type
_entity_poly.pdbx_seq_one_letter_code
_entity_poly.pdbx_strand_id
1 'polypeptide(L)'
;MEVLQKKSFSRRKFVSIGLFLTLLILIITGILIQVFERFEEGVSIHFFTAVHVLAGLVFAVLAVLHTVTNWRSLKAYIKNKGVTVSREAVWGVLLVAIIILIGFLFAHRHF
;
A
#
# COMPACT_ATOMS: atom_id res chain seq x y z
N MET A 1 40.90 -21.53 -4.25
CA MET A 1 39.98 -20.61 -4.96
C MET A 1 38.66 -20.62 -4.21
N GLU A 2 38.33 -19.55 -3.50
CA GLU A 2 36.98 -19.39 -2.97
C GLU A 2 36.02 -19.12 -4.13
N VAL A 3 35.08 -20.03 -4.35
CA VAL A 3 34.01 -19.84 -5.33
C VAL A 3 33.04 -18.83 -4.73
N LEU A 4 33.13 -17.57 -5.14
CA LEU A 4 32.13 -16.55 -4.79
C LEU A 4 30.77 -17.00 -5.34
N GLN A 5 29.93 -17.56 -4.47
CA GLN A 5 28.57 -17.91 -4.85
C GLN A 5 27.80 -16.64 -5.21
N LYS A 6 27.48 -16.50 -6.51
CA LYS A 6 26.65 -15.40 -7.02
C LYS A 6 25.26 -15.51 -6.42
N LYS A 7 24.96 -14.66 -5.42
CA LYS A 7 23.64 -14.59 -4.78
C LYS A 7 22.58 -14.30 -5.85
N SER A 8 21.63 -15.23 -6.02
CA SER A 8 20.54 -15.05 -6.98
C SER A 8 19.55 -13.98 -6.46
N PHE A 9 19.00 -13.19 -7.38
CA PHE A 9 18.04 -12.17 -7.06
C PHE A 9 16.75 -12.81 -6.51
N SER A 10 16.34 -12.40 -5.31
CA SER A 10 15.10 -12.90 -4.71
C SER A 10 13.96 -11.93 -4.99
N ARG A 11 13.12 -12.26 -5.99
CA ARG A 11 11.93 -11.48 -6.35
C ARG A 11 11.01 -11.23 -5.15
N ARG A 12 10.85 -12.22 -4.25
CA ARG A 12 10.04 -12.07 -3.03
C ARG A 12 10.59 -10.99 -2.11
N LYS A 13 11.91 -11.02 -1.82
CA LYS A 13 12.55 -10.01 -0.96
C LYS A 13 12.47 -8.63 -1.59
N PHE A 14 12.70 -8.53 -2.90
CA PHE A 14 12.57 -7.27 -3.63
C PHE A 14 11.17 -6.68 -3.51
N VAL A 15 10.12 -7.48 -3.75
CA VAL A 15 8.72 -7.02 -3.63
C VAL A 15 8.40 -6.57 -2.21
N SER A 16 8.82 -7.32 -1.18
CA SER A 16 8.57 -6.94 0.22
C SER A 16 9.30 -5.65 0.62
N ILE A 17 10.56 -5.49 0.24
CA ILE A 17 11.32 -4.25 0.51
C ILE A 17 10.72 -3.09 -0.26
N GLY A 18 10.35 -3.29 -1.53
CA GLY A 18 9.67 -2.29 -2.34
C GLY A 18 8.36 -1.82 -1.72
N LEU A 19 7.53 -2.73 -1.21
CA LEU A 19 6.31 -2.40 -0.46
C LEU A 19 6.60 -1.55 0.77
N PHE A 20 7.59 -1.93 1.56
CA PHE A 20 7.96 -1.18 2.76
C PHE A 20 8.43 0.24 2.43
N LEU A 21 9.31 0.39 1.43
CA LEU A 21 9.81 1.69 1.01
C LEU A 21 8.71 2.57 0.39
N THR A 22 7.85 2.00 -0.45
CA THR A 22 6.73 2.75 -1.05
C THR A 22 5.69 3.17 -0.01
N LEU A 23 5.44 2.34 1.01
CA LEU A 23 4.61 2.75 2.16
C LEU A 23 5.23 3.93 2.91
N LEU A 24 6.54 3.89 3.18
CA LEU A 24 7.22 5.00 3.86
C LEU A 24 7.13 6.29 3.03
N ILE A 25 7.33 6.19 1.71
CA ILE A 25 7.15 7.33 0.79
C ILE A 25 5.72 7.87 0.87
N LEU A 26 4.70 7.01 0.85
CA LEU A 26 3.30 7.42 0.97
C LEU A 26 3.02 8.17 2.28
N ILE A 27 3.51 7.66 3.42
CA ILE A 27 3.34 8.31 4.72
C ILE A 27 4.01 9.69 4.72
N ILE A 28 5.28 9.77 4.31
CA ILE A 28 6.04 11.03 4.30
C ILE A 28 5.37 12.05 3.38
N THR A 29 5.06 11.66 2.14
CA THR A 29 4.44 12.56 1.16
C THR A 29 3.03 12.98 1.55
N GLY A 30 2.24 12.10 2.17
CA GLY A 30 0.92 12.45 2.70
C GLY A 30 0.99 13.52 3.80
N ILE A 31 1.95 13.40 4.72
CA ILE A 31 2.20 14.42 5.75
C ILE A 31 2.65 15.73 5.10
N LEU A 32 3.60 15.68 4.14
CA LEU A 32 4.09 16.88 3.47
C LEU A 32 2.99 17.60 2.69
N ILE A 33 2.10 16.87 2.01
CA ILE A 33 0.93 17.46 1.33
C ILE A 33 0.09 18.24 2.33
N GLN A 34 -0.30 17.65 3.46
CA GLN A 34 -1.09 18.33 4.50
C GLN A 34 -0.38 19.56 5.09
N VAL A 35 0.95 19.49 5.25
CA VAL A 35 1.74 20.61 5.73
C VAL A 35 1.75 21.74 4.70
N PHE A 36 2.03 21.45 3.43
CA PHE A 36 2.13 22.46 2.37
C PHE A 36 0.76 23.01 1.92
N GLU A 37 -0.31 22.24 2.05
CA GLU A 37 -1.68 22.69 1.77
C GLU A 37 -2.09 23.86 2.68
N ARG A 38 -1.59 23.91 3.92
CA ARG A 38 -1.82 25.03 4.84
C ARG A 38 -1.10 26.33 4.47
N PHE A 39 -0.11 26.27 3.58
CA PHE A 39 0.71 27.43 3.22
C PHE A 39 0.32 28.05 1.86
N GLU A 40 -0.82 27.64 1.28
CA GLU A 40 -1.42 28.18 0.05
C GLU A 40 -0.43 28.45 -1.10
N GLU A 41 -0.06 27.35 -1.76
CA GLU A 41 0.49 27.25 -3.13
C GLU A 41 1.99 27.46 -3.37
N GLY A 42 2.54 26.44 -4.03
CA GLY A 42 3.87 26.44 -4.63
C GLY A 42 4.09 25.13 -5.39
N VAL A 43 5.07 25.08 -6.28
CA VAL A 43 5.45 23.88 -7.06
C VAL A 43 5.59 22.62 -6.19
N SER A 44 5.94 22.79 -4.92
CA SER A 44 6.09 21.74 -3.91
C SER A 44 4.81 20.91 -3.69
N ILE A 45 3.62 21.51 -3.56
CA ILE A 45 2.40 20.71 -3.30
C ILE A 45 2.05 19.82 -4.49
N HIS A 46 2.16 20.34 -5.71
CA HIS A 46 1.93 19.57 -6.93
C HIS A 46 2.97 18.46 -7.10
N PHE A 47 4.24 18.75 -6.80
CA PHE A 47 5.30 17.76 -6.83
C PHE A 47 5.03 16.61 -5.85
N PHE A 48 4.78 16.90 -4.57
CA PHE A 48 4.52 15.86 -3.57
C PHE A 48 3.23 15.09 -3.83
N THR A 49 2.19 15.75 -4.36
CA THR A 49 0.96 15.09 -4.79
C THR A 49 1.22 14.11 -5.93
N ALA A 50 1.96 14.52 -6.96
CA ALA A 50 2.31 13.64 -8.07
C ALA A 50 3.15 12.43 -7.60
N VAL A 51 4.15 12.67 -6.74
CA VAL A 51 4.96 11.59 -6.14
C VAL A 51 4.08 10.65 -5.32
N HIS A 52 3.16 11.17 -4.49
CA HIS A 52 2.26 10.36 -3.66
C HIS A 52 1.36 9.47 -4.51
N VAL A 53 0.73 10.03 -5.56
CA VAL A 53 -0.14 9.28 -6.46
C VAL A 53 0.63 8.17 -7.19
N LEU A 54 1.80 8.49 -7.75
CA LEU A 54 2.64 7.50 -8.44
C LEU A 54 3.15 6.42 -7.47
N ALA A 55 3.59 6.80 -6.27
CA ALA A 55 3.99 5.86 -5.23
C ALA A 55 2.83 4.95 -4.82
N GLY A 56 1.60 5.48 -4.76
CA GLY A 56 0.38 4.71 -4.49
C GLY A 56 0.09 3.66 -5.56
N LEU A 57 0.25 4.02 -6.84
CA LEU A 57 0.12 3.08 -7.95
C LEU A 57 1.16 1.96 -7.88
N VAL A 58 2.43 2.31 -7.63
CA VAL A 58 3.51 1.33 -7.46
C VAL A 58 3.25 0.43 -6.25
N PHE A 59 2.82 1.01 -5.13
CA PHE A 59 2.46 0.26 -3.92
C PHE A 59 1.34 -0.74 -4.21
N ALA A 60 0.28 -0.33 -4.92
CA ALA A 60 -0.82 -1.22 -5.28
C ALA A 60 -0.35 -2.40 -6.15
N VAL A 61 0.47 -2.15 -7.17
CA VAL A 61 1.04 -3.21 -8.02
C VAL A 61 1.92 -4.16 -7.19
N LEU A 62 2.80 -3.62 -6.34
CA LEU A 62 3.66 -4.44 -5.49
C LEU A 62 2.85 -5.22 -4.45
N ALA A 63 1.74 -4.69 -3.95
CA ALA A 63 0.84 -5.37 -3.01
C ALA A 63 0.18 -6.58 -3.65
N VAL A 64 -0.32 -6.44 -4.87
CA VAL A 64 -0.85 -7.58 -5.66
C VAL A 64 0.24 -8.62 -5.88
N LEU A 65 1.43 -8.21 -6.33
CA LEU A 65 2.55 -9.14 -6.52
C LEU A 65 2.97 -9.83 -5.22
N HIS A 66 2.95 -9.14 -4.09
CA HIS A 66 3.29 -9.70 -2.80
C HIS A 66 2.28 -10.76 -2.38
N THR A 67 0.99 -10.48 -2.53
CA THR A 67 -0.08 -11.45 -2.23
C THR A 67 0.02 -12.67 -3.12
N VAL A 68 0.20 -12.51 -4.44
CA VAL A 68 0.31 -13.62 -5.37
C VAL A 68 1.55 -14.48 -5.08
N THR A 69 2.71 -13.85 -4.87
CA THR A 69 3.96 -14.59 -4.63
C THR A 69 3.98 -15.33 -3.29
N ASN A 70 3.17 -14.90 -2.32
CA ASN A 70 3.02 -15.53 -1.00
C ASN A 70 1.68 -16.26 -0.82
N TRP A 71 0.88 -16.40 -1.88
CA TRP A 71 -0.47 -16.98 -1.83
C TRP A 71 -0.49 -18.40 -1.27
N ARG A 72 0.49 -19.23 -1.64
CA ARG A 72 0.61 -20.61 -1.12
C ARG A 72 0.82 -20.62 0.39
N SER A 73 1.67 -19.73 0.91
CA SER A 73 1.92 -19.60 2.35
C SER A 73 0.69 -19.10 3.08
N LEU A 74 -0.01 -18.12 2.51
CA LEU A 74 -1.27 -17.59 3.06
C LEU A 74 -2.36 -18.69 3.11
N LYS A 75 -2.55 -19.42 2.01
CA LYS A 75 -3.52 -20.52 1.94
C LYS A 75 -3.20 -21.64 2.92
N ALA A 76 -1.92 -21.99 3.07
CA ALA A 76 -1.48 -22.98 4.06
C ALA A 76 -1.75 -22.52 5.50
N TYR A 77 -1.48 -21.24 5.80
CA TYR A 77 -1.78 -20.65 7.10
C TYR A 77 -3.28 -20.71 7.43
N ILE A 78 -4.13 -20.26 6.51
CA ILE A 78 -5.60 -20.29 6.65
C ILE A 78 -6.10 -21.72 6.88
N LYS A 79 -5.64 -22.67 6.06
CA LYS A 79 -6.05 -24.08 6.15
C LYS A 79 -5.61 -24.72 7.46
N ASN A 80 -4.37 -24.50 7.89
CA ASN A 80 -3.80 -25.17 9.06
C ASN A 80 -4.29 -24.59 10.39
N LYS A 81 -4.65 -23.30 10.42
CA LYS A 81 -5.17 -22.65 11.63
C LYS A 81 -6.70 -22.78 11.75
N GLY A 82 -7.38 -23.37 10.75
CA GLY A 82 -8.84 -23.40 10.71
C GLY A 82 -9.47 -22.01 10.75
N VAL A 83 -8.70 -20.97 10.36
CA VAL A 83 -9.12 -19.57 10.42
C VAL A 83 -10.11 -19.35 9.30
N THR A 84 -11.38 -19.39 9.64
CA THR A 84 -12.45 -18.87 8.80
C THR A 84 -12.44 -17.35 8.89
N VAL A 85 -12.78 -16.67 7.79
CA VAL A 85 -12.98 -15.22 7.84
C VAL A 85 -14.15 -14.97 8.78
N SER A 86 -13.90 -14.34 9.91
CA SER A 86 -14.93 -14.09 10.91
C SER A 86 -15.94 -13.08 10.37
N ARG A 87 -17.18 -13.13 10.87
CA ARG A 87 -18.25 -12.21 10.44
C ARG A 87 -17.86 -10.77 10.74
N GLU A 88 -17.16 -10.55 11.85
CA GLU A 88 -16.61 -9.26 12.30
C GLU A 88 -15.56 -8.74 11.32
N ALA A 89 -14.70 -9.60 10.78
CA ALA A 89 -13.71 -9.20 9.77
C ALA A 89 -14.41 -8.73 8.48
N VAL A 90 -15.47 -9.40 8.05
CA VAL A 90 -16.28 -8.98 6.89
C VAL A 90 -16.94 -7.64 7.15
N TRP A 91 -17.60 -7.46 8.30
CA TRP A 91 -18.21 -6.18 8.67
C TRP A 91 -17.18 -5.06 8.79
N GLY A 92 -15.99 -5.33 9.30
CA GLY A 92 -14.89 -4.38 9.36
C GLY A 92 -14.47 -3.90 7.97
N VAL A 93 -14.30 -4.82 7.01
CA VAL A 93 -13.99 -4.48 5.61
C VAL A 93 -15.11 -3.66 4.98
N LEU A 94 -16.37 -4.05 5.19
CA LEU A 94 -17.54 -3.31 4.68
C LEU A 94 -17.61 -1.90 5.26
N LEU A 95 -17.37 -1.75 6.56
CA LEU A 95 -17.38 -0.44 7.23
C LEU A 95 -16.29 0.47 6.65
N VAL A 96 -15.07 -0.03 6.44
CA VAL A 96 -13.99 0.73 5.81
C VAL A 96 -14.38 1.15 4.40
N ALA A 97 -14.96 0.26 3.59
CA ALA A 97 -15.42 0.58 2.26
C ALA A 97 -16.52 1.66 2.26
N ILE A 98 -17.47 1.60 3.21
CA ILE A 98 -18.52 2.60 3.38
C ILE A 98 -17.93 3.97 3.77
N ILE A 99 -16.98 4.00 4.71
CA ILE A 99 -16.32 5.26 5.11
C ILE A 99 -15.61 5.91 3.91
N ILE A 100 -14.88 5.11 3.12
CA ILE A 100 -14.23 5.59 1.90
C ILE A 100 -15.26 6.14 0.91
N LEU A 101 -16.38 5.43 0.70
CA LEU A 101 -17.45 5.86 -0.21
C LEU A 101 -18.11 7.17 0.26
N ILE A 102 -18.41 7.29 1.56
CA ILE A 102 -18.99 8.52 2.13
C ILE A 102 -18.02 9.70 1.95
N GLY A 103 -16.73 9.50 2.25
CA GLY A 103 -15.71 10.52 2.04
C GLY A 103 -15.63 10.99 0.58
N PHE A 104 -15.66 10.03 -0.36
CA PHE A 104 -15.69 10.34 -1.79
C PHE A 104 -16.92 11.14 -2.20
N LEU A 105 -18.12 10.72 -1.77
CA LEU A 105 -19.37 11.42 -2.09
C LEU A 105 -19.42 12.83 -1.50
N PHE A 106 -18.88 13.01 -0.29
CA PHE A 106 -18.80 14.32 0.36
C PHE A 106 -17.85 15.26 -0.39
N ALA A 107 -16.65 14.78 -0.75
CA ALA A 107 -15.68 15.55 -1.53
C ALA A 107 -16.26 15.97 -2.89
N HIS A 108 -16.94 15.05 -3.61
CA HIS A 108 -17.56 15.35 -4.90
C HIS A 108 -18.71 16.38 -4.82
N ARG A 109 -19.44 16.45 -3.70
CA ARG A 109 -20.56 17.40 -3.53
C ARG A 109 -20.10 18.86 -3.30
N HIS A 110 -18.83 19.06 -2.98
CA HIS A 110 -18.23 20.37 -2.67
C HIS A 110 -17.36 20.95 -3.81
N PHE A 111 -17.26 20.24 -4.94
CA PHE A 111 -16.75 20.76 -6.22
C PHE A 111 -17.93 21.10 -7.16
#